data_AF-A0A5K7ZCA5-F1
#
_entry.id   AF-A0A5K7ZCA5-F1
#
_cell.length_a   1.000
_cell.length_b   1.000
_cell.length_c   1.000
_cell.angle_alpha   90.00
_cell.angle_beta   90.00
_cell.angle_gamma   90.00
#
_symmetry.space_group_name_H-M   'P 1'
#
loop_
_entity.id
_entity.type
_entity.pdbx_description
1 polymer ?
#
loop_
_entity_poly.entity_id
_entity_poly.type
_entity_poly.pdbx_seq_one_letter_code
_entity_poly.pdbx_strand_id
1 'polypeptide(L)'
;MDVNTPEILELLKQQRRFHQEQLRLIDIALTAIESAGGRATVLPQKRNRRSKAVKKHRIQWTKEIEKLLDDYDEFNIVDLQSDLAEKREIAAAQTIQGRNVISNTLSRFIKRGRIEKIRPGVYRVVTESLSP
;
A
#
# COMPACT_ATOMS: atom_id res chain seq x y z
N MET A 1 20.13 -2.16 37.10
CA MET A 1 18.84 -2.72 36.66
C MET A 1 18.99 -3.03 35.19
N ASP A 2 19.19 -4.29 34.82
CA ASP A 2 19.20 -4.70 33.42
C ASP A 2 17.78 -4.61 32.88
N VAL A 3 17.48 -3.46 32.29
CA VAL A 3 16.23 -3.24 31.58
C VAL A 3 16.32 -4.10 30.33
N ASN A 4 15.52 -5.18 30.28
CA ASN A 4 15.51 -6.16 29.19
C ASN A 4 14.93 -5.51 27.92
N THR A 5 15.73 -4.62 27.34
CA THR A 5 15.42 -3.67 26.28
C THR A 5 14.85 -4.34 25.02
N PRO A 6 15.34 -5.52 24.55
CA PRO A 6 14.75 -6.18 23.39
C PRO A 6 13.33 -6.72 23.64
N GLU A 7 13.05 -7.28 24.82
CA GLU A 7 11.71 -7.78 25.18
C GLU A 7 10.70 -6.64 25.29
N ILE A 8 11.11 -5.50 25.84
CA ILE A 8 10.28 -4.29 25.91
C ILE A 8 9.97 -3.77 24.51
N LEU A 9 10.94 -3.79 23.58
CA LEU A 9 10.71 -3.39 22.19
C LEU A 9 9.75 -4.33 21.45
N GLU A 10 9.83 -5.65 21.70
CA GLU A 10 8.87 -6.60 21.15
C GLU A 10 7.46 -6.36 21.68
N LEU A 11 7.33 -6.15 23.00
CA LEU A 11 6.05 -5.84 23.64
C LEU A 11 5.43 -4.56 23.06
N LEU A 12 6.22 -3.50 22.89
CA LEU A 12 5.75 -2.25 22.30
C LEU A 12 5.34 -2.41 20.83
N LYS A 13 6.07 -3.23 20.05
CA LYS A 13 5.68 -3.56 18.67
C LYS A 13 4.36 -4.34 18.62
N GLN A 14 4.15 -5.27 19.55
CA GLN A 14 2.92 -6.04 19.66
C GLN A 14 1.74 -5.16 20.06
N GLN A 15 1.92 -4.28 21.04
CA GLN A 15 0.92 -3.26 21.41
C GLN A 15 0.59 -2.33 20.23
N ARG A 16 1.61 -1.89 19.47
CA ARG A 16 1.39 -1.07 18.28
C ARG A 16 0.52 -1.79 17.24
N ARG A 17 0.77 -3.07 16.99
CA ARG A 17 -0.05 -3.89 16.06
C ARG A 17 -1.47 -4.05 16.57
N PHE A 18 -1.65 -4.28 17.87
CA PHE A 18 -2.96 -4.36 18.50
C PHE A 18 -3.77 -3.06 18.28
N HIS A 19 -3.16 -1.90 18.54
CA HIS A 19 -3.83 -0.61 18.35
C HIS A 19 -4.15 -0.31 16.88
N GLN A 20 -3.28 -0.72 15.94
CA GLN A 20 -3.57 -0.60 14.50
C GLN A 20 -4.79 -1.44 14.10
N GLU A 21 -4.95 -2.63 14.65
CA GLU A 21 -6.12 -3.47 14.38
C GLU A 21 -7.38 -2.88 15.02
N GLN A 22 -7.28 -2.31 16.23
CA GLN A 22 -8.40 -1.58 16.86
C GLN A 22 -8.86 -0.40 15.99
N LEU A 23 -7.94 0.41 15.46
CA LEU A 23 -8.27 1.51 14.55
C LEU A 23 -8.95 1.01 13.27
N ARG A 24 -8.44 -0.08 12.68
CA ARG A 24 -9.06 -0.69 11.50
C ARG A 24 -10.49 -1.16 11.77
N LEU A 25 -10.74 -1.78 12.93
CA LEU A 25 -12.09 -2.23 13.31
C LEU A 25 -13.04 -1.05 13.53
N ILE A 26 -12.55 0.05 14.10
CA ILE A 26 -13.31 1.30 14.24
C ILE A 26 -13.70 1.85 12.87
N ASP A 27 -12.78 1.92 11.90
CA ASP A 27 -13.07 2.40 10.54
C ASP A 27 -14.16 1.56 9.85
N ILE A 28 -14.12 0.24 10.02
CA ILE A 28 -15.14 -0.68 9.51
C ILE A 28 -16.49 -0.39 10.18
N ALA A 29 -16.51 -0.22 11.50
CA ALA A 29 -17.73 0.08 12.24
C ALA A 29 -18.34 1.43 11.81
N LEU A 30 -17.52 2.46 11.63
CA LEU A 30 -17.96 3.77 11.14
C LEU A 30 -18.59 3.66 9.75
N THR A 31 -17.92 2.97 8.83
CA THR A 31 -18.43 2.76 7.46
C THR A 31 -19.75 1.99 7.46
N ALA A 32 -19.87 0.97 8.32
CA ALA A 32 -21.10 0.20 8.46
C ALA A 32 -22.24 1.03 9.04
N ILE A 33 -21.97 1.89 10.04
CA ILE A 33 -22.95 2.80 10.63
C ILE A 33 -23.40 3.86 9.62
N GLU A 34 -22.48 4.46 8.87
CA GLU A 34 -22.82 5.40 7.79
C GLU A 34 -23.68 4.74 6.70
N SER A 35 -23.42 3.47 6.40
CA SER A 35 -24.17 2.71 5.38
C SER A 35 -25.54 2.22 5.88
N ALA A 36 -25.67 1.93 7.19
CA ALA A 36 -26.90 1.44 7.82
C ALA A 36 -27.83 2.57 8.27
N GLY A 37 -27.27 3.74 8.60
CA GLY A 37 -28.00 4.97 8.90
C GLY A 37 -28.57 5.57 7.63
N GLY A 38 -29.63 4.95 7.10
CA GLY A 38 -30.41 5.42 5.95
C GLY A 38 -31.03 6.79 6.19
N ARG A 39 -30.21 7.84 6.13
CA ARG A 39 -30.66 9.18 5.79
C ARG A 39 -30.41 9.30 4.31
N ALA A 40 -31.49 9.31 3.54
CA ALA A 40 -31.50 9.90 2.21
C ALA A 40 -31.16 11.40 2.38
N THR A 41 -29.90 11.71 2.65
CA THR A 41 -29.36 13.04 2.41
C THR A 41 -29.39 13.16 0.91
N VAL A 42 -30.39 13.91 0.43
CA VAL A 42 -30.36 14.63 -0.83
C VAL A 42 -28.91 14.97 -1.10
N LEU A 43 -28.30 14.25 -2.04
CA LEU A 43 -26.98 14.57 -2.55
C LEU A 43 -27.05 16.07 -2.84
N PRO A 44 -26.20 16.93 -2.24
CA PRO A 44 -26.06 18.26 -2.77
C PRO A 44 -25.64 18.02 -4.20
N GLN A 45 -26.56 18.33 -5.12
CA GLN A 45 -26.35 18.32 -6.55
C GLN A 45 -24.97 18.92 -6.72
N LYS A 46 -23.98 18.07 -7.01
CA LYS A 46 -22.59 18.50 -7.13
C LYS A 46 -22.66 19.49 -8.27
N ARG A 47 -22.76 20.78 -7.93
CA ARG A 47 -22.52 21.86 -8.86
C ARG A 47 -21.21 21.44 -9.47
N ASN A 48 -21.26 21.15 -10.76
CA ASN A 48 -20.13 20.90 -11.62
C ASN A 48 -19.23 22.14 -11.52
N ARG A 49 -18.50 22.28 -10.41
CA ARG A 49 -17.16 22.79 -10.44
C ARG A 49 -16.47 21.75 -11.29
N ARG A 50 -16.50 22.00 -12.60
CA ARG A 50 -15.50 21.50 -13.53
C ARG A 50 -14.19 21.81 -12.83
N SER A 51 -13.70 20.86 -12.03
CA SER A 51 -12.32 20.84 -11.63
C SER A 51 -11.61 20.95 -12.96
N LYS A 52 -10.83 22.02 -13.13
CA LYS A 52 -9.92 22.16 -14.26
C LYS A 52 -9.38 20.76 -14.50
N ALA A 53 -9.63 20.21 -15.68
CA ALA A 53 -9.21 18.87 -16.02
C ALA A 53 -7.69 18.88 -16.01
N VAL A 54 -7.11 18.76 -14.81
CA VAL A 54 -5.73 18.35 -14.62
C VAL A 54 -5.71 17.05 -15.36
N LYS A 55 -4.98 17.02 -16.49
CA LYS A 55 -4.78 15.82 -17.29
C LYS A 55 -4.48 14.72 -16.28
N LYS A 56 -5.45 13.82 -16.03
CA LYS A 56 -5.26 12.68 -15.14
C LYS A 56 -4.27 11.81 -15.88
N HIS A 57 -2.99 12.09 -15.69
CA HIS A 57 -1.93 11.24 -16.20
C HIS A 57 -2.23 9.86 -15.65
N ARG A 58 -2.59 8.95 -16.56
CA ARG A 58 -2.84 7.57 -16.21
C ARG A 58 -1.54 7.04 -15.63
N ILE A 59 -1.54 6.76 -14.34
CA ILE A 59 -0.37 6.24 -13.63
C ILE A 59 0.00 4.90 -14.27
N GLN A 60 1.23 4.83 -14.80
CA GLN A 60 1.77 3.60 -15.37
C GLN A 60 2.35 2.73 -14.27
N TRP A 61 1.47 2.17 -13.43
CA TRP A 61 1.83 1.41 -12.22
C TRP A 61 2.95 0.39 -12.44
N THR A 62 2.85 -0.43 -13.48
CA THR A 62 3.86 -1.45 -13.78
C THR A 62 5.25 -0.85 -13.96
N LYS A 63 5.35 0.24 -14.73
CA LYS A 63 6.63 0.90 -15.05
C LYS A 63 7.23 1.57 -13.82
N GLU A 64 6.41 2.23 -13.02
CA GLU A 64 6.89 2.93 -11.82
C GLU A 64 7.31 1.96 -10.72
N ILE A 65 6.63 0.82 -10.60
CA ILE A 65 7.06 -0.27 -9.71
C ILE A 65 8.36 -0.89 -10.24
N GLU A 66 8.48 -1.20 -11.53
CA GLU A 66 9.72 -1.75 -12.12
C GLU A 66 10.93 -0.89 -11.83
N LYS A 67 10.84 0.42 -12.07
CA LYS A 67 11.97 1.33 -11.78
C LYS A 67 12.37 1.39 -10.31
N LEU A 68 11.46 1.09 -9.38
CA LEU A 68 11.79 1.01 -7.95
C LEU A 68 12.42 -0.34 -7.61
N LEU A 69 11.98 -1.41 -8.27
CA LEU A 69 12.55 -2.75 -8.08
C LEU A 69 14.02 -2.83 -8.49
N ASP A 70 14.47 -1.99 -9.42
CA ASP A 70 15.88 -1.92 -9.81
C ASP A 70 16.79 -1.46 -8.65
N ASP A 71 16.24 -0.82 -7.61
CA ASP A 71 16.96 -0.35 -6.42
C ASP A 71 16.86 -1.32 -5.21
N TYR A 72 16.18 -2.47 -5.36
CA TYR A 72 15.93 -3.40 -4.26
C TYR A 72 16.55 -4.79 -4.49
N ASP A 73 17.19 -5.33 -3.47
CA ASP A 73 17.46 -6.77 -3.37
C ASP A 73 16.27 -7.50 -2.71
N GLU A 74 15.82 -6.99 -1.56
CA GLU A 74 14.68 -7.48 -0.80
C GLU A 74 13.83 -6.30 -0.32
N PHE A 75 12.50 -6.43 -0.35
CA PHE A 75 11.59 -5.36 0.02
C PHE A 75 10.31 -5.87 0.67
N ASN A 76 9.73 -5.03 1.53
CA ASN A 76 8.38 -5.22 2.06
C ASN A 76 7.36 -4.44 1.20
N ILE A 77 6.15 -4.97 1.08
CA ILE A 77 5.04 -4.29 0.40
C ILE A 77 4.71 -2.92 1.01
N VAL A 78 4.92 -2.75 2.33
CA VAL A 78 4.69 -1.46 3.00
C VAL A 78 5.75 -0.44 2.57
N ASP A 79 7.02 -0.85 2.52
CA ASP A 79 8.13 0.01 2.11
C ASP A 79 7.98 0.42 0.64
N LEU A 80 7.58 -0.51 -0.23
CA LEU A 80 7.25 -0.22 -1.63
C LEU A 80 6.10 0.79 -1.76
N GLN A 81 5.07 0.72 -0.91
CA GLN A 81 3.96 1.69 -0.91
C GLN A 81 4.42 3.08 -0.51
N SER A 82 5.27 3.17 0.52
CA SER A 82 5.85 4.44 0.96
C SER A 82 6.74 5.03 -0.13
N ASP A 83 7.62 4.23 -0.73
CA ASP A 83 8.52 4.68 -1.79
C ASP A 83 7.78 5.09 -3.08
N LEU A 84 6.68 4.42 -3.42
CA LEU A 84 5.81 4.88 -4.52
C LEU A 84 5.16 6.23 -4.21
N ALA A 85 4.77 6.47 -2.96
CA ALA A 85 4.15 7.72 -2.56
C ALA A 85 5.15 8.87 -2.48
N GLU A 86 6.34 8.60 -1.93
CA GLU A 86 7.37 9.60 -1.64
C GLU A 86 8.31 9.83 -2.82
N LYS A 87 8.92 8.76 -3.37
CA LYS A 87 9.93 8.87 -4.43
C LYS A 87 9.33 9.01 -5.83
N ARG A 88 8.12 8.50 -6.05
CA ARG A 88 7.42 8.57 -7.35
C ARG A 88 6.21 9.52 -7.34
N GLU A 89 5.94 10.18 -6.22
CA GLU A 89 4.82 11.12 -6.03
C GLU A 89 3.44 10.49 -6.32
N ILE A 90 3.31 9.17 -6.16
CA ILE A 90 2.06 8.44 -6.37
C ILE A 90 1.32 8.33 -5.04
N ALA A 91 0.69 9.43 -4.62
CA ALA A 91 -0.13 9.45 -3.39
C ALA A 91 -1.23 8.36 -3.39
N ALA A 92 -1.71 7.95 -4.58
CA ALA A 92 -2.67 6.88 -4.75
C ALA A 92 -2.16 5.52 -4.23
N ALA A 93 -0.84 5.30 -4.07
CA ALA A 93 -0.26 4.05 -3.57
C ALA A 93 -0.71 3.71 -2.14
N GLN A 94 -1.02 4.74 -1.34
CA GLN A 94 -1.49 4.59 0.04
C GLN A 94 -3.00 4.28 0.13
N THR A 95 -3.74 4.39 -0.98
CA THR A 95 -5.18 4.11 -1.02
C THR A 95 -5.46 2.61 -1.17
N ILE A 96 -6.65 2.16 -0.77
CA ILE A 96 -7.11 0.76 -0.96
C ILE A 96 -6.99 0.33 -2.43
N GLN A 97 -7.36 1.22 -3.37
CA GLN A 97 -7.26 0.93 -4.80
C GLN A 97 -5.81 0.77 -5.26
N GLY A 98 -4.91 1.66 -4.82
CA GLY A 98 -3.48 1.57 -5.11
C GLY A 98 -2.87 0.28 -4.58
N ARG A 99 -3.20 -0.10 -3.33
CA ARG A 99 -2.76 -1.36 -2.71
C ARG A 99 -3.16 -2.58 -3.55
N ASN A 100 -4.40 -2.62 -4.04
CA ASN A 100 -4.87 -3.69 -4.91
C ASN A 100 -4.10 -3.72 -6.24
N VAL A 101 -3.83 -2.56 -6.85
CA VAL A 101 -3.05 -2.48 -8.09
C VAL A 101 -1.60 -2.93 -7.88
N ILE A 102 -0.97 -2.55 -6.77
CA ILE A 102 0.39 -2.99 -6.41
C ILE A 102 0.41 -4.50 -6.22
N SER A 103 -0.50 -5.06 -5.41
CA SER A 103 -0.59 -6.51 -5.16
C SER A 103 -0.79 -7.31 -6.46
N ASN A 104 -1.68 -6.84 -7.34
CA ASN A 104 -1.90 -7.46 -8.65
C ASN A 104 -0.66 -7.37 -9.55
N THR A 105 0.06 -6.25 -9.52
CA THR A 105 1.30 -6.07 -10.29
C THR A 105 2.40 -6.99 -9.78
N LEU A 106 2.62 -7.06 -8.45
CA LEU A 106 3.60 -7.96 -7.84
C LEU A 106 3.28 -9.43 -8.16
N SER A 107 2.01 -9.82 -8.12
CA SER A 107 1.58 -11.17 -8.51
C SER A 107 1.94 -11.51 -9.96
N ARG A 108 1.92 -10.53 -10.86
CA ARG A 108 2.37 -10.71 -12.25
C ARG A 108 3.88 -10.81 -12.36
N PHE A 109 4.64 -10.06 -11.55
CA PHE A 109 6.10 -10.16 -11.53
C PHE A 109 6.59 -11.49 -10.96
N ILE A 110 5.90 -12.05 -9.97
CA ILE A 110 6.16 -13.42 -9.50
C ILE A 110 5.97 -14.42 -10.62
N LYS A 111 4.84 -14.35 -11.34
CA LYS A 111 4.57 -15.25 -12.48
C LYS A 111 5.59 -15.13 -13.61
N ARG A 112 6.27 -13.98 -13.73
CA ARG A 112 7.32 -13.73 -14.72
C ARG A 112 8.72 -14.09 -14.22
N GLY A 113 8.86 -14.54 -12.98
CA GLY A 113 10.17 -14.86 -12.39
C GLY A 113 11.03 -13.64 -12.02
N ARG A 114 10.49 -12.42 -12.07
CA ARG A 114 11.27 -11.20 -11.78
C ARG A 114 11.43 -10.93 -10.28
N ILE A 115 10.48 -11.40 -9.48
CA ILE A 115 10.54 -11.32 -8.02
C ILE A 115 10.05 -12.64 -7.43
N GLU A 116 10.55 -12.97 -6.24
CA GLU A 116 10.14 -14.13 -5.47
C GLU A 116 9.50 -13.72 -4.16
N LYS A 117 8.46 -14.45 -3.74
CA LYS A 117 7.82 -14.21 -2.45
C LYS A 117 8.52 -15.08 -1.40
N ILE A 118 9.26 -14.44 -0.49
CA ILE A 118 9.93 -15.14 0.61
C ILE A 118 8.91 -15.47 1.72
N ARG A 119 8.15 -14.45 2.14
CA ARG A 119 7.19 -14.53 3.26
C ARG A 119 5.99 -13.61 2.99
N PRO A 120 4.88 -13.72 3.75
CA PRO A 120 3.75 -12.81 3.59
C PRO A 120 4.19 -11.34 3.68
N GLY A 121 4.02 -10.60 2.58
CA GLY A 121 4.38 -9.17 2.48
C GLY A 121 5.85 -8.88 2.19
N VAL A 122 6.72 -9.89 2.09
CA VAL A 122 8.16 -9.73 1.85
C VAL A 122 8.57 -10.44 0.57
N TYR A 123 9.29 -9.73 -0.28
CA TYR A 123 9.65 -10.15 -1.64
C TYR A 123 11.14 -9.92 -1.89
N ARG A 124 11.73 -10.76 -2.74
CA ARG A 124 13.10 -10.62 -3.25
C ARG A 124 13.07 -10.32 -4.72
N VAL A 125 13.92 -9.45 -5.22
CA VAL A 125 14.13 -9.27 -6.65
C VAL A 125 15.04 -10.39 -7.14
N VAL A 126 14.58 -11.11 -8.16
CA VAL A 126 15.41 -12.11 -8.83
C VAL A 126 16.10 -11.40 -9.98
N THR A 127 17.31 -10.93 -9.72
CA THR A 127 18.24 -10.54 -10.78
C THR A 127 18.76 -11.82 -11.43
N GLU A 128 17.95 -12.46 -12.27
CA GLU A 128 18.53 -13.33 -13.29
C GLU A 128 19.43 -12.45 -14.16
N SER A 129 20.72 -12.79 -14.17
CA SER A 129 21.69 -12.35 -15.16
C SER A 129 21.02 -12.39 -16.53
N LEU A 130 20.63 -11.23 -17.05
CA LEU A 130 20.44 -11.03 -18.48
C LEU A 130 21.82 -11.21 -19.12
N SER A 131 22.28 -12.46 -19.21
CA SER A 131 23.38 -12.82 -20.10
C SER A 131 22.86 -12.65 -21.53
N PRO A 132 23.55 -11.85 -22.36
CA PRO A 132 23.19 -11.66 -23.77
C PRO A 132 23.28 -12.95 -24.58
#